data_AF-D6E6H9-F1
#
_entry.id   AF-D6E6H9-F1
#
_cell.length_a   1.000
_cell.length_b   1.000
_cell.length_c   1.000
_cell.angle_alpha   90.00
_cell.angle_beta   90.00
_cell.angle_gamma   90.00
#
_symmetry.space_group_name_H-M   'P 1'
#
loop_
_entity.id
_entity.type
_entity.pdbx_description
1 polymer ?
#
loop_
_entity_poly.entity_id
_entity_poly.type
_entity_poly.pdbx_seq_one_letter_code
_entity_poly.pdbx_strand_id
1 'polypeptide(L)'
;MKQGSSNRKVNEQAREVIASILLFEISDPRLELVTITGCEVSYDRSVCNVFYTTEPERYDDVAAAFQKAAGRIRSLMARKLSWRVAPELRFLLDLCYGSQRYSEDLDFVAGDKFDSLPLDDFSRTLRCDLLRSYDTEVSVREPKVVNDLDGVGMRRWTVSVNTNIARPDLPKQRIKLEIASVPAHTSTVRRVAVNYPELAGMYDDLTIRCQTLEEILADKLISFSATDTHIRHRDLWDIPWIVRAQEIDFSAVAALVAAKHDDYRCPVPLARMIAVGMQRAHVCYADGSFTGQMQRFLSPAVLDRTHDFDNHCDALNAIVERCYGRVAASLGISDQVEHARRRLATEISSGLISATGMPKRNLVLS
;
A
#
# COMPACT_ATOMS: atom_id res chain seq x y z
N MET A 1 -16.81 -1.97 -15.72
CA MET A 1 -17.23 -2.63 -16.97
C MET A 1 -17.86 -3.97 -16.63
N LYS A 2 -19.08 -4.28 -17.10
CA LYS A 2 -19.68 -5.62 -16.91
C LYS A 2 -19.00 -6.60 -17.87
N GLN A 3 -18.21 -7.54 -17.34
CA GLN A 3 -17.47 -8.53 -18.15
C GLN A 3 -18.27 -9.85 -18.25
N GLY A 4 -18.42 -10.38 -19.48
CA GLY A 4 -19.04 -11.68 -19.74
C GLY A 4 -18.02 -12.83 -19.85
N SER A 5 -18.50 -14.08 -19.86
CA SER A 5 -17.70 -15.32 -19.91
C SER A 5 -16.64 -15.40 -21.03
N SER A 6 -16.87 -14.73 -22.17
CA SER A 6 -15.95 -14.70 -23.32
C SER A 6 -14.65 -13.93 -23.02
N ASN A 7 -14.72 -12.84 -22.25
CA ASN A 7 -13.56 -12.02 -21.91
C ASN A 7 -12.59 -12.75 -20.97
N ARG A 8 -13.08 -13.63 -20.10
CA ARG A 8 -12.23 -14.42 -19.19
C ARG A 8 -11.25 -15.32 -19.96
N LYS A 9 -11.69 -15.98 -21.02
CA LYS A 9 -10.82 -16.83 -21.86
C LYS A 9 -9.78 -15.99 -22.61
N VAL A 10 -10.17 -14.81 -23.07
CA VAL A 10 -9.28 -13.88 -23.80
C VAL A 10 -8.20 -13.32 -22.87
N ASN A 11 -8.58 -12.95 -21.64
CA ASN A 11 -7.67 -12.50 -20.59
C ASN A 11 -6.66 -13.58 -20.22
N GLU A 12 -7.12 -14.81 -20.03
CA GLU A 12 -6.25 -15.94 -19.68
C GLU A 12 -5.28 -16.27 -20.81
N GLN A 13 -5.76 -16.29 -22.06
CA GLN A 13 -4.88 -16.46 -23.23
C GLN A 13 -3.81 -15.36 -23.34
N ALA A 14 -4.16 -14.10 -23.05
CA ALA A 14 -3.18 -13.02 -23.02
C ALA A 14 -2.14 -13.23 -21.92
N ARG A 15 -2.59 -13.61 -20.72
CA ARG A 15 -1.74 -13.87 -19.56
C ARG A 15 -0.74 -14.99 -19.83
N GLU A 16 -1.21 -16.13 -20.33
CA GLU A 16 -0.37 -17.29 -20.68
C GLU A 16 0.68 -16.96 -21.74
N VAL A 17 0.27 -16.26 -22.81
CA VAL A 17 1.18 -15.90 -23.90
C VAL A 17 2.24 -14.91 -23.42
N ILE A 18 1.86 -13.89 -22.65
CA ILE A 18 2.80 -12.88 -22.16
C ILE A 18 3.76 -13.50 -21.13
N ALA A 19 3.26 -14.36 -20.24
CA ALA A 19 4.11 -15.13 -19.32
C ALA A 19 5.11 -16.02 -20.07
N SER A 20 4.67 -16.73 -21.12
CA SER A 20 5.54 -17.53 -21.99
C SER A 20 6.60 -16.68 -22.68
N ILE A 21 6.23 -15.51 -23.20
CA ILE A 21 7.15 -14.58 -23.85
C ILE A 21 8.23 -14.10 -22.88
N LEU A 22 7.84 -13.71 -21.68
CA LEU A 22 8.79 -13.26 -20.66
C LEU A 22 9.76 -14.37 -20.26
N LEU A 23 9.27 -15.61 -20.17
CA LEU A 23 10.06 -16.75 -19.73
C LEU A 23 11.07 -17.23 -20.79
N PHE A 24 10.72 -17.17 -22.07
CA PHE A 24 11.51 -17.82 -23.14
C PHE A 24 12.10 -16.87 -24.17
N GLU A 25 11.57 -15.65 -24.33
CA GLU A 25 11.84 -14.81 -25.51
C GLU A 25 12.32 -13.39 -25.16
N ILE A 26 12.28 -13.01 -23.88
CA ILE A 26 12.81 -11.75 -23.37
C ILE A 26 14.09 -12.03 -22.59
N SER A 27 15.15 -11.30 -22.94
CA SER A 27 16.50 -11.45 -22.36
C SER A 27 16.93 -10.23 -21.54
N ASP A 28 16.01 -9.31 -21.23
CA ASP A 28 16.32 -8.18 -20.35
C ASP A 28 16.43 -8.71 -18.92
N PRO A 29 17.62 -8.68 -18.29
CA PRO A 29 17.82 -9.26 -16.96
C PRO A 29 16.96 -8.59 -15.89
N ARG A 30 16.49 -7.35 -16.14
CA ARG A 30 15.59 -6.65 -15.22
C ARG A 30 14.17 -7.20 -15.25
N LEU A 31 13.77 -7.89 -16.32
CA LEU A 31 12.48 -8.58 -16.43
C LEU A 31 12.57 -10.05 -16.00
N GLU A 32 13.75 -10.53 -15.65
CA GLU A 32 13.87 -11.81 -14.97
C GLU A 32 13.10 -11.73 -13.66
N LEU A 33 12.43 -12.83 -13.31
CA LEU A 33 11.77 -13.04 -12.01
C LEU A 33 10.48 -12.23 -11.83
N VAL A 34 10.02 -11.57 -12.90
CA VAL A 34 8.72 -10.91 -12.92
C VAL A 34 7.62 -11.93 -13.21
N THR A 35 6.58 -11.93 -12.37
CA THR A 35 5.44 -12.84 -12.54
C THR A 35 4.25 -12.06 -13.09
N ILE A 36 3.62 -12.55 -14.16
CA ILE A 36 2.35 -11.98 -14.64
C ILE A 36 1.21 -12.59 -13.84
N THR A 37 0.55 -11.79 -13.01
CA THR A 37 -0.55 -12.22 -12.14
C THR A 37 -1.89 -12.22 -12.86
N GLY A 38 -2.07 -11.37 -13.88
CA GLY A 38 -3.33 -11.28 -14.60
C GLY A 38 -3.23 -10.48 -15.89
N CYS A 39 -4.27 -10.56 -16.72
CA CYS A 39 -4.44 -9.67 -17.86
C CYS A 39 -5.90 -9.22 -17.97
N GLU A 40 -6.12 -7.98 -18.40
CA GLU A 40 -7.44 -7.46 -18.76
C GLU A 40 -7.39 -6.88 -20.17
N VAL A 41 -8.08 -7.56 -21.09
CA VAL A 41 -8.15 -7.15 -22.48
C VAL A 41 -9.45 -6.37 -22.69
N SER A 42 -9.34 -5.20 -23.32
CA SER A 42 -10.51 -4.40 -23.66
C SER A 42 -11.44 -5.15 -24.61
N TYR A 43 -12.73 -4.82 -24.61
CA TYR A 43 -13.74 -5.54 -25.40
C TYR A 43 -13.43 -5.51 -26.91
N ASP A 44 -12.93 -4.37 -27.40
CA ASP A 44 -12.48 -4.14 -28.77
C ASP A 44 -11.05 -4.65 -29.04
N ARG A 45 -10.37 -5.21 -28.02
CA ARG A 45 -8.98 -5.71 -28.06
C ARG A 45 -7.95 -4.67 -28.51
N SER A 46 -8.24 -3.39 -28.32
CA SER A 46 -7.30 -2.30 -28.58
C SER A 46 -6.22 -2.19 -27.51
N VAL A 47 -6.53 -2.54 -26.25
CA VAL A 47 -5.63 -2.44 -25.10
C VAL A 47 -5.66 -3.72 -24.26
N CYS A 48 -4.52 -4.09 -23.68
CA CYS A 48 -4.36 -5.16 -22.71
C CYS A 48 -3.57 -4.65 -21.52
N ASN A 49 -4.21 -4.59 -20.36
CA ASN A 49 -3.56 -4.36 -19.08
C ASN A 49 -2.97 -5.69 -18.61
N VAL A 50 -1.69 -5.69 -18.24
CA VAL A 50 -0.91 -6.85 -17.84
C VAL A 50 -0.47 -6.61 -16.41
N PHE A 51 -1.04 -7.34 -15.47
CA PHE A 51 -0.71 -7.24 -14.05
C PHE A 51 0.49 -8.12 -13.74
N TYR A 52 1.46 -7.60 -12.99
CA TYR A 52 2.68 -8.29 -12.66
C TYR A 52 3.14 -8.01 -11.23
N THR A 53 3.95 -8.90 -10.69
CA THR A 53 4.60 -8.74 -9.38
C THR A 53 6.11 -8.96 -9.51
N THR A 54 6.88 -8.27 -8.67
CA THR A 54 8.34 -8.36 -8.58
C THR A 54 8.79 -7.92 -7.18
N GLU A 55 10.10 -7.94 -6.91
CA GLU A 55 10.65 -7.49 -5.62
C GLU A 55 10.59 -5.95 -5.47
N PRO A 56 10.30 -5.41 -4.26
CA PRO A 56 10.13 -3.98 -4.03
C PRO A 56 11.29 -3.11 -4.47
N GLU A 57 12.52 -3.59 -4.27
CA GLU A 57 13.74 -2.86 -4.60
C GLU A 57 13.96 -2.72 -6.12
N ARG A 58 13.19 -3.47 -6.93
CA ARG A 58 13.34 -3.55 -8.39
C ARG A 58 12.21 -2.89 -9.17
N TYR A 59 11.26 -2.24 -8.50
CA TYR A 59 10.07 -1.67 -9.15
C TYR A 59 10.39 -0.71 -10.29
N ASP A 60 11.28 0.24 -10.07
CA ASP A 60 11.64 1.24 -11.09
C ASP A 60 12.36 0.58 -12.28
N ASP A 61 13.30 -0.32 -12.00
CA ASP A 61 14.08 -1.03 -13.01
C ASP A 61 13.21 -1.95 -13.88
N VAL A 62 12.27 -2.66 -13.25
CA VAL A 62 11.32 -3.56 -13.91
C VAL A 62 10.31 -2.76 -14.73
N ALA A 63 9.77 -1.67 -14.19
CA ALA A 63 8.85 -0.79 -14.92
C ALA A 63 9.52 -0.20 -16.17
N ALA A 64 10.75 0.33 -16.04
CA ALA A 64 11.52 0.84 -17.17
C ALA A 64 11.87 -0.25 -18.20
N ALA A 65 12.16 -1.47 -17.72
CA ALA A 65 12.43 -2.60 -18.61
C ALA A 65 11.18 -3.04 -19.38
N PHE A 66 10.00 -3.06 -18.73
CA PHE A 66 8.74 -3.34 -19.42
C PHE A 66 8.39 -2.27 -20.44
N GLN A 67 8.58 -0.99 -20.12
CA GLN A 67 8.36 0.10 -21.06
C GLN A 67 9.23 -0.07 -22.31
N LYS A 68 10.50 -0.44 -22.13
CA LYS A 68 11.42 -0.73 -23.24
C LYS A 68 11.04 -2.00 -24.01
N ALA A 69 10.57 -3.03 -23.32
CA ALA A 69 10.24 -4.34 -23.91
C ALA A 69 8.83 -4.40 -24.51
N ALA A 70 7.93 -3.45 -24.20
CA ALA A 70 6.51 -3.49 -24.56
C ALA A 70 6.27 -3.75 -26.05
N GLY A 71 6.99 -3.06 -26.94
CA GLY A 71 6.86 -3.24 -28.39
C GLY A 71 7.30 -4.63 -28.87
N ARG A 72 8.36 -5.17 -28.26
CA ARG A 72 8.86 -6.54 -28.55
C ARG A 72 7.88 -7.58 -28.04
N ILE A 73 7.41 -7.45 -26.80
CA ILE A 73 6.41 -8.37 -26.20
C ILE A 73 5.13 -8.36 -27.02
N ARG A 74 4.64 -7.19 -27.43
CA ARG A 74 3.47 -7.05 -28.30
C ARG A 74 3.65 -7.75 -29.64
N SER A 75 4.82 -7.63 -30.26
CA SER A 75 5.15 -8.28 -31.54
C SER A 75 5.25 -9.81 -31.41
N LEU A 76 5.77 -10.31 -30.29
CA LEU A 76 5.81 -11.75 -29.99
C LEU A 76 4.40 -12.29 -29.70
N MET A 77 3.59 -11.54 -28.96
CA MET A 77 2.19 -11.86 -28.67
C MET A 77 1.36 -11.94 -29.96
N ALA A 78 1.56 -11.00 -30.89
CA ALA A 78 0.89 -11.01 -32.20
C ALA A 78 1.17 -12.27 -33.04
N ARG A 79 2.34 -12.90 -32.85
CA ARG A 79 2.70 -14.14 -33.56
C ARG A 79 2.13 -15.39 -32.91
N LYS A 80 1.89 -15.35 -31.61
CA LYS A 80 1.39 -16.50 -30.82
C LYS A 80 -0.13 -16.51 -30.70
N LEU A 81 -0.77 -15.34 -30.76
CA LEU A 81 -2.23 -15.22 -30.74
C LEU A 81 -2.78 -15.01 -32.14
N SER A 82 -3.88 -15.70 -32.46
CA SER A 82 -4.61 -15.55 -33.73
C SER A 82 -5.48 -14.28 -33.77
N TRP A 83 -5.06 -13.20 -33.11
CA TRP A 83 -5.83 -11.97 -33.02
C TRP A 83 -5.52 -11.06 -34.21
N ARG A 84 -6.56 -10.40 -34.75
CA ARG A 84 -6.43 -9.50 -35.90
C ARG A 84 -5.44 -8.36 -35.65
N VAL A 85 -5.41 -7.86 -34.42
CA VAL A 85 -4.49 -6.82 -33.95
C VAL A 85 -4.05 -7.20 -32.55
N ALA A 86 -2.74 -7.15 -32.29
CA ALA A 86 -2.23 -7.26 -30.93
C ALA A 86 -2.49 -5.94 -30.19
N PRO A 87 -3.12 -5.97 -29.00
CA PRO A 87 -3.42 -4.76 -28.25
C PRO A 87 -2.14 -4.03 -27.85
N GLU A 88 -2.29 -2.74 -27.56
CA GLU A 88 -1.30 -2.02 -26.77
C GLU A 88 -1.16 -2.67 -25.38
N LEU A 89 0.07 -2.95 -24.94
CA LEU A 89 0.34 -3.58 -23.65
C LEU A 89 0.66 -2.53 -22.59
N ARG A 90 0.00 -2.63 -21.44
CA ARG A 90 0.21 -1.76 -20.28
C ARG A 90 0.56 -2.61 -19.07
N PHE A 91 1.75 -2.48 -18.54
CA PHE A 91 2.22 -3.29 -17.42
C PHE A 91 1.94 -2.60 -16.08
N LEU A 92 1.30 -3.29 -15.14
CA LEU A 92 0.79 -2.77 -13.88
C LEU A 92 1.18 -3.69 -12.70
N LEU A 93 1.42 -3.17 -11.48
CA LEU A 93 1.58 -4.02 -10.26
C LEU A 93 0.21 -4.63 -9.78
N ASP A 94 -0.01 -5.25 -8.59
CA ASP A 94 -1.30 -5.94 -8.23
C ASP A 94 -2.00 -5.53 -6.87
N LEU A 95 -3.38 -5.46 -6.79
CA LEU A 95 -4.31 -4.57 -5.94
C LEU A 95 -4.83 -5.12 -4.57
N CYS A 96 -5.20 -4.20 -3.64
CA CYS A 96 -5.91 -4.49 -2.37
C CYS A 96 -7.11 -3.53 -2.06
N TYR A 97 -8.16 -4.05 -1.41
CA TYR A 97 -9.35 -3.35 -0.85
C TYR A 97 -10.26 -2.55 -1.81
N GLY A 98 -10.22 -2.79 -3.12
CA GLY A 98 -10.97 -1.99 -4.11
C GLY A 98 -10.49 -0.53 -4.21
N SER A 99 -9.45 -0.18 -3.45
CA SER A 99 -8.63 1.00 -3.69
C SER A 99 -7.96 0.83 -5.06
N GLN A 100 -7.77 1.94 -5.78
CA GLN A 100 -7.10 1.95 -7.08
C GLN A 100 -5.56 1.82 -6.97
N ARG A 101 -5.04 1.51 -5.76
CA ARG A 101 -3.62 1.33 -5.50
C ARG A 101 -3.29 -0.02 -4.86
N TYR A 102 -2.07 -0.45 -5.14
CA TYR A 102 -1.48 -1.73 -4.71
C TYR A 102 -1.05 -1.72 -3.22
N SER A 103 -1.19 -2.86 -2.52
CA SER A 103 -0.66 -3.10 -1.16
C SER A 103 -0.14 -4.52 -1.02
N GLU A 104 1.07 -4.68 -0.52
CA GLU A 104 1.81 -5.96 -0.45
C GLU A 104 1.98 -6.48 0.99
N ASP A 105 1.70 -5.63 1.97
CA ASP A 105 1.90 -5.88 3.40
C ASP A 105 0.60 -6.38 4.05
N LEU A 106 0.72 -7.35 4.98
CA LEU A 106 -0.37 -7.78 5.85
C LEU A 106 -0.12 -7.27 7.27
N ASP A 107 -0.90 -6.27 7.67
CA ASP A 107 -0.78 -5.63 8.98
C ASP A 107 -1.87 -6.13 9.94
N PHE A 108 -1.46 -6.51 11.15
CA PHE A 108 -2.33 -6.93 12.23
C PHE A 108 -2.02 -6.15 13.51
N VAL A 109 -3.01 -6.08 14.38
CA VAL A 109 -2.90 -5.54 15.73
C VAL A 109 -3.33 -6.62 16.72
N ALA A 110 -2.54 -6.83 17.78
CA ALA A 110 -2.76 -7.93 18.72
C ALA A 110 -2.87 -7.49 20.19
N GLY A 111 -2.90 -6.17 20.45
CA GLY A 111 -3.01 -5.60 21.79
C GLY A 111 -1.74 -5.77 22.63
N ASP A 112 -1.73 -5.13 23.80
CA ASP A 112 -0.54 -4.94 24.65
C ASP A 112 0.05 -6.26 25.19
N LYS A 113 -0.74 -7.34 25.19
CA LYS A 113 -0.30 -8.66 25.65
C LYS A 113 0.46 -9.43 24.58
N PHE A 114 0.47 -8.96 23.33
CA PHE A 114 1.08 -9.67 22.22
C PHE A 114 2.57 -9.97 22.47
N ASP A 115 3.30 -9.02 23.04
CA ASP A 115 4.73 -9.21 23.29
C ASP A 115 5.06 -10.31 24.30
N SER A 116 4.08 -10.67 25.14
CA SER A 116 4.20 -11.72 26.15
C SER A 116 3.82 -13.11 25.65
N LEU A 117 3.29 -13.24 24.43
CA LEU A 117 2.84 -14.53 23.89
C LEU A 117 4.02 -15.34 23.33
N PRO A 118 4.05 -16.67 23.52
CA PRO A 118 5.01 -17.54 22.84
C PRO A 118 4.67 -17.60 21.35
N LEU A 119 5.60 -17.18 20.48
CA LEU A 119 5.37 -17.07 19.03
C LEU A 119 6.01 -18.21 18.21
N ASP A 120 6.70 -19.13 18.87
CA ASP A 120 7.29 -20.32 18.23
C ASP A 120 6.19 -21.19 17.61
N ASP A 121 5.07 -21.33 18.31
CA ASP A 121 3.89 -22.03 17.81
C ASP A 121 3.26 -21.33 16.61
N PHE A 122 3.31 -19.99 16.55
CA PHE A 122 2.78 -19.23 15.42
C PHE A 122 3.60 -19.49 14.15
N SER A 123 4.94 -19.40 14.25
CA SER A 123 5.84 -19.67 13.12
C SER A 123 5.75 -21.12 12.65
N ARG A 124 5.62 -22.07 13.58
CA ARG A 124 5.41 -23.50 13.28
C ARG A 124 4.08 -23.73 12.56
N THR A 125 3.00 -23.16 13.09
CA THR A 125 1.65 -23.26 12.50
C THR A 125 1.63 -22.69 11.09
N LEU A 126 2.18 -21.49 10.91
CA LEU A 126 2.26 -20.85 9.59
C LEU A 126 3.02 -21.69 8.56
N ARG A 127 4.15 -22.30 8.95
CA ARG A 127 4.89 -23.23 8.08
C ARG A 127 4.04 -24.46 7.74
N CYS A 128 3.47 -25.13 8.75
CA CYS A 128 2.70 -26.36 8.55
C CYS A 128 1.46 -26.14 7.68
N ASP A 129 0.72 -25.07 7.92
CA ASP A 129 -0.53 -24.79 7.20
C ASP A 129 -0.26 -24.32 5.77
N LEU A 130 0.77 -23.50 5.54
CA LEU A 130 1.14 -23.10 4.19
C LEU A 130 1.71 -24.28 3.37
N LEU A 131 2.50 -25.16 3.98
CA LEU A 131 2.99 -26.40 3.34
C LEU A 131 1.86 -27.39 3.02
N ARG A 132 0.82 -27.46 3.85
CA ARG A 132 -0.35 -28.30 3.57
C ARG A 132 -1.26 -27.73 2.49
N SER A 133 -1.39 -26.40 2.45
CA SER A 133 -2.32 -25.70 1.56
C SER A 133 -1.73 -25.49 0.16
N TYR A 134 -0.41 -25.48 0.04
CA TYR A 134 0.30 -25.29 -1.23
C TYR A 134 1.42 -26.32 -1.36
N ASP A 135 1.50 -27.00 -2.50
CA ASP A 135 2.62 -27.90 -2.85
C ASP A 135 3.87 -27.09 -3.24
N THR A 136 4.28 -26.20 -2.33
CA THR A 136 5.30 -25.16 -2.52
C THR A 136 6.24 -25.16 -1.31
N GLU A 137 7.55 -25.04 -1.55
CA GLU A 137 8.51 -24.85 -0.45
C GLU A 137 8.30 -23.47 0.21
N VAL A 138 7.89 -23.45 1.48
CA VAL A 138 7.68 -22.21 2.25
C VAL A 138 8.71 -22.09 3.35
N SER A 139 9.43 -20.97 3.38
CA SER A 139 10.33 -20.62 4.48
C SER A 139 9.79 -19.40 5.22
N VAL A 140 9.43 -19.58 6.49
CA VAL A 140 9.06 -18.48 7.40
C VAL A 140 10.29 -18.06 8.18
N ARG A 141 10.71 -16.81 8.03
CA ARG A 141 11.73 -16.19 8.90
C ARG A 141 11.06 -15.68 10.16
N GLU A 142 11.69 -15.97 11.30
CA GLU A 142 11.26 -15.51 12.62
C GLU A 142 11.15 -13.99 12.69
N PRO A 143 10.26 -13.48 13.57
CA PRO A 143 9.98 -12.07 13.62
C PRO A 143 11.19 -11.29 14.10
N LYS A 144 11.53 -10.22 13.37
CA LYS A 144 12.40 -9.19 13.93
C LYS A 144 11.56 -8.24 14.78
N VAL A 145 12.06 -7.89 15.96
CA VAL A 145 11.52 -6.76 16.72
C VAL A 145 11.94 -5.49 15.97
N VAL A 146 10.97 -4.76 15.45
CA VAL A 146 11.14 -3.50 14.75
C VAL A 146 10.56 -2.42 15.64
N ASN A 147 11.40 -1.52 16.15
CA ASN A 147 10.94 -0.36 16.91
C ASN A 147 10.87 0.84 15.97
N ASP A 148 9.69 1.11 15.39
CA ASP A 148 9.51 2.25 14.48
C ASP A 148 9.00 3.53 15.18
N LEU A 149 8.31 3.39 16.31
CA LEU A 149 7.77 4.50 17.13
C LEU A 149 8.04 4.24 18.62
N ASP A 150 8.64 5.22 19.30
CA ASP A 150 9.21 5.18 20.66
C ASP A 150 8.50 4.28 21.70
N GLY A 151 8.81 2.98 21.67
CA GLY A 151 8.39 2.02 22.70
C GLY A 151 7.14 1.18 22.37
N VAL A 152 6.60 1.28 21.16
CA VAL A 152 5.59 0.33 20.66
C VAL A 152 6.29 -0.84 19.98
N GLY A 153 6.09 -2.04 20.51
CA GLY A 153 6.62 -3.27 19.93
C GLY A 153 5.93 -3.61 18.61
N MET A 154 6.66 -3.65 17.50
CA MET A 154 6.20 -4.26 16.26
C MET A 154 7.03 -5.50 15.95
N ARG A 155 6.36 -6.59 15.61
CA ARG A 155 7.02 -7.83 15.18
C ARG A 155 6.71 -8.07 13.72
N ARG A 156 7.76 -8.25 12.92
CA ARG A 156 7.66 -8.44 11.48
C ARG A 156 8.16 -9.83 11.08
N TRP A 157 7.26 -10.69 10.62
CA TRP A 157 7.58 -11.95 9.94
C TRP A 157 7.80 -11.69 8.46
N THR A 158 8.73 -12.43 7.88
CA THR A 158 8.85 -12.54 6.42
C THR A 158 8.55 -13.98 6.06
N VAL A 159 7.43 -14.17 5.36
CA VAL A 159 7.08 -15.44 4.74
C VAL A 159 7.63 -15.44 3.33
N SER A 160 8.54 -16.35 3.03
CA SER A 160 9.07 -16.54 1.68
C SER A 160 8.46 -17.81 1.08
N VAL A 161 7.73 -17.66 0.00
CA VAL A 161 7.03 -18.71 -0.74
C VAL A 161 7.84 -18.98 -2.01
N ASN A 162 8.34 -20.20 -2.19
CA ASN A 162 9.03 -20.60 -3.40
C ASN A 162 8.03 -21.10 -4.44
N THR A 163 7.45 -20.18 -5.19
CA THR A 163 6.44 -20.49 -6.21
C THR A 163 6.98 -21.33 -7.39
N ASN A 164 8.28 -21.65 -7.44
CA ASN A 164 8.89 -22.45 -8.49
C ASN A 164 9.96 -23.44 -7.98
N ILE A 165 9.50 -24.57 -7.43
CA ILE A 165 10.38 -25.64 -6.91
C ILE A 165 11.39 -26.16 -7.96
N ALA A 166 11.00 -26.18 -9.24
CA ALA A 166 11.83 -26.68 -10.34
C ALA A 166 12.97 -25.73 -10.74
N ARG A 167 12.97 -24.49 -10.26
CA ARG A 167 13.95 -23.45 -10.62
C ARG A 167 14.44 -22.67 -9.38
N PRO A 168 15.37 -23.25 -8.59
CA PRO A 168 15.88 -22.65 -7.36
C PRO A 168 16.66 -21.34 -7.55
N ASP A 169 17.03 -21.02 -8.80
CA ASP A 169 17.69 -19.79 -9.21
C ASP A 169 16.74 -18.58 -9.25
N LEU A 170 15.42 -18.81 -9.26
CA LEU A 170 14.42 -17.75 -9.20
C LEU A 170 14.18 -17.33 -7.73
N PRO A 171 13.96 -16.03 -7.44
CA PRO A 171 13.79 -15.51 -6.10
C PRO A 171 12.45 -15.95 -5.55
N LYS A 172 12.42 -16.12 -4.23
CA LYS A 172 11.22 -16.51 -3.51
C LYS A 172 10.31 -15.28 -3.39
N GLN A 173 9.01 -15.47 -3.61
CA GLN A 173 8.02 -14.42 -3.32
C GLN A 173 8.02 -14.15 -1.81
N ARG A 174 8.03 -12.87 -1.40
CA ARG A 174 8.09 -12.48 0.01
C ARG A 174 6.80 -11.77 0.40
N ILE A 175 6.14 -12.28 1.43
CA ILE A 175 5.00 -11.66 2.08
C ILE A 175 5.47 -11.18 3.45
N LYS A 176 5.28 -9.89 3.73
CA LYS A 176 5.54 -9.31 5.05
C LYS A 176 4.26 -9.40 5.87
N LEU A 177 4.38 -9.98 7.05
CA LEU A 177 3.31 -10.03 8.03
C LEU A 177 3.78 -9.26 9.25
N GLU A 178 3.11 -8.16 9.55
CA GLU A 178 3.46 -7.25 10.63
C GLU A 178 2.37 -7.34 11.70
N ILE A 179 2.78 -7.51 12.95
CA ILE A 179 1.87 -7.48 14.09
C ILE A 179 2.37 -6.43 15.06
N ALA A 180 1.55 -5.40 15.27
CA ALA A 180 1.81 -4.35 16.23
C ALA A 180 1.18 -4.68 17.60
N SER A 181 1.96 -4.46 18.66
CA SER A 181 1.57 -4.57 20.06
C SER A 181 0.86 -3.29 20.51
N VAL A 182 -0.26 -3.00 19.84
CA VAL A 182 -1.15 -1.86 20.13
C VAL A 182 -2.60 -2.34 20.17
N PRO A 183 -3.47 -1.69 20.95
CA PRO A 183 -4.87 -2.07 21.01
C PRO A 183 -5.59 -1.74 19.69
N ALA A 184 -6.49 -2.65 19.32
CA ALA A 184 -7.54 -2.37 18.35
C ALA A 184 -8.76 -1.84 19.13
N HIS A 185 -9.16 -0.60 18.88
CA HIS A 185 -10.32 0.01 19.56
C HIS A 185 -11.65 -0.44 18.95
N THR A 186 -11.60 -0.92 17.71
CA THR A 186 -12.76 -1.42 16.98
C THR A 186 -12.44 -2.77 16.33
N SER A 187 -13.45 -3.62 16.22
CA SER A 187 -13.32 -4.94 15.58
C SER A 187 -14.65 -5.33 14.95
N THR A 188 -14.69 -5.28 13.62
CA THR A 188 -15.86 -5.63 12.80
C THR A 188 -15.57 -6.86 11.97
N VAL A 189 -16.54 -7.75 11.85
CA VAL A 189 -16.42 -8.93 10.98
C VAL A 189 -16.68 -8.50 9.54
N ARG A 190 -15.74 -8.79 8.65
CA ARG A 190 -15.87 -8.53 7.21
C ARG A 190 -15.62 -9.81 6.42
N ARG A 191 -16.37 -9.99 5.33
CA ARG A 191 -16.10 -11.04 4.35
C ARG A 191 -14.90 -10.60 3.49
N VAL A 192 -14.00 -11.54 3.20
CA VAL A 192 -12.89 -11.29 2.29
C VAL A 192 -13.45 -11.05 0.89
N ALA A 193 -13.09 -9.92 0.30
CA ALA A 193 -13.42 -9.65 -1.09
C ALA A 193 -12.53 -10.49 -1.99
N VAL A 194 -13.14 -11.41 -2.75
CA VAL A 194 -12.41 -12.21 -3.73
C VAL A 194 -12.25 -11.39 -5.01
N ASN A 195 -11.06 -10.78 -5.14
CA ASN A 195 -10.73 -9.91 -6.28
C ASN A 195 -10.23 -10.70 -7.49
N TYR A 196 -9.90 -11.98 -7.31
CA TYR A 196 -9.35 -12.87 -8.34
C TYR A 196 -10.40 -13.89 -8.77
N PRO A 197 -10.88 -13.86 -10.03
CA PRO A 197 -11.89 -14.79 -10.53
C PRO A 197 -11.52 -16.28 -10.36
N GLU A 198 -10.23 -16.59 -10.35
CA GLU A 198 -9.67 -17.94 -10.17
C GLU A 198 -9.92 -18.48 -8.75
N LEU A 199 -10.09 -17.58 -7.77
CA LEU A 199 -10.34 -17.91 -6.37
C LEU A 199 -11.84 -17.81 -6.00
N ALA A 200 -12.71 -17.49 -6.97
CA ALA A 200 -14.14 -17.35 -6.74
C ALA A 200 -14.75 -18.68 -6.27
N GLY A 201 -15.53 -18.63 -5.18
CA GLY A 201 -16.13 -19.80 -4.53
C GLY A 201 -15.21 -20.52 -3.55
N MET A 202 -13.91 -20.20 -3.48
CA MET A 202 -12.97 -20.84 -2.56
C MET A 202 -12.93 -20.15 -1.20
N TYR A 203 -13.03 -18.82 -1.17
CA TYR A 203 -12.88 -18.01 0.04
C TYR A 203 -14.03 -17.01 0.25
N ASP A 204 -15.13 -17.17 -0.48
CA ASP A 204 -16.26 -16.22 -0.49
C ASP A 204 -16.94 -16.11 0.89
N ASP A 205 -16.88 -17.17 1.70
CA ASP A 205 -17.40 -17.23 3.07
C ASP A 205 -16.34 -16.93 4.13
N LEU A 206 -15.08 -16.71 3.74
CA LEU A 206 -14.01 -16.38 4.69
C LEU A 206 -14.30 -15.02 5.32
N THR A 207 -14.50 -15.02 6.63
CA THR A 207 -14.67 -13.81 7.42
C THR A 207 -13.43 -13.53 8.26
N ILE A 208 -12.99 -12.28 8.25
CA ILE A 208 -11.89 -11.79 9.06
C ILE A 208 -12.37 -10.63 9.94
N ARG A 209 -11.73 -10.44 11.09
CA ARG A 209 -11.97 -9.26 11.91
C ARG A 209 -11.05 -8.13 11.43
N CYS A 210 -11.65 -6.98 11.17
CA CYS A 210 -10.95 -5.78 10.72
C CYS A 210 -11.34 -4.59 11.60
N GLN A 211 -10.42 -3.66 11.75
CA GLN A 211 -10.74 -2.33 12.26
C GLN A 211 -11.80 -1.65 11.37
N THR A 212 -12.55 -0.73 11.98
CA THR A 212 -13.45 0.17 11.25
C THR A 212 -12.66 1.13 10.36
N LEU A 213 -13.32 1.76 9.38
CA LEU A 213 -12.63 2.75 8.54
C LEU A 213 -12.22 3.98 9.36
N GLU A 214 -12.99 4.32 10.39
CA GLU A 214 -12.71 5.39 11.34
C GLU A 214 -11.39 5.16 12.07
N GLU A 215 -11.16 3.94 12.57
CA GLU A 215 -9.91 3.60 13.25
C GLU A 215 -8.74 3.51 12.26
N ILE A 216 -8.95 2.95 11.07
CA ILE A 216 -7.93 2.94 10.01
C ILE A 216 -7.55 4.37 9.62
N LEU A 217 -8.53 5.27 9.52
CA LEU A 217 -8.28 6.68 9.24
C LEU A 217 -7.50 7.35 10.38
N ALA A 218 -7.84 7.08 11.63
CA ALA A 218 -7.11 7.57 12.79
C ALA A 218 -5.65 7.11 12.76
N ASP A 219 -5.41 5.82 12.55
CA ASP A 219 -4.06 5.26 12.42
C ASP A 219 -3.29 5.95 11.29
N LYS A 220 -3.89 6.17 10.12
CA LYS A 220 -3.25 6.89 9.01
C LYS A 220 -2.88 8.33 9.35
N LEU A 221 -3.75 9.07 10.03
CA LEU A 221 -3.48 10.46 10.40
C LEU A 221 -2.33 10.56 11.41
N ILE A 222 -2.35 9.73 12.46
CA ILE A 222 -1.28 9.69 13.47
C ILE A 222 0.04 9.30 12.82
N SER A 223 0.00 8.19 12.10
CA SER A 223 1.18 7.50 11.63
C SER A 223 1.84 8.27 10.46
N PHE A 224 1.07 8.96 9.62
CA PHE A 224 1.59 9.92 8.65
C PHE A 224 2.22 11.15 9.32
N SER A 225 1.65 11.64 10.42
CA SER A 225 2.12 12.83 11.14
C SER A 225 3.36 12.56 12.00
N ALA A 226 3.46 11.38 12.59
CA ALA A 226 4.50 11.03 13.57
C ALA A 226 5.78 10.44 12.94
N THR A 227 5.76 9.96 11.70
CA THR A 227 6.93 9.31 11.09
C THR A 227 7.86 10.32 10.39
N ASP A 228 9.02 10.58 11.00
CA ASP A 228 10.03 11.53 10.47
C ASP A 228 11.15 10.88 9.65
N THR A 229 11.35 9.56 9.77
CA THR A 229 12.43 8.85 9.07
C THR A 229 12.08 8.54 7.62
N HIS A 230 10.84 8.12 7.37
CA HIS A 230 10.30 7.80 6.04
C HIS A 230 8.86 8.30 5.95
N ILE A 231 8.62 9.31 5.11
CA ILE A 231 7.28 9.85 4.91
C ILE A 231 6.40 8.78 4.24
N ARG A 232 5.20 8.56 4.77
CA ARG A 232 4.22 7.62 4.21
C ARG A 232 3.33 8.27 3.16
N HIS A 233 3.86 8.52 1.96
CA HIS A 233 3.08 9.09 0.85
C HIS A 233 1.83 8.28 0.48
N ARG A 234 1.82 6.97 0.76
CA ARG A 234 0.63 6.10 0.55
C ARG A 234 -0.58 6.57 1.35
N ASP A 235 -0.38 7.12 2.55
CA ASP A 235 -1.49 7.60 3.38
C ASP A 235 -2.16 8.85 2.79
N LEU A 236 -1.41 9.66 2.04
CA LEU A 236 -1.95 10.79 1.28
C LEU A 236 -2.85 10.36 0.11
N TRP A 237 -2.78 9.09 -0.32
CA TRP A 237 -3.74 8.52 -1.26
C TRP A 237 -4.97 7.94 -0.53
N ASP A 238 -4.74 7.24 0.57
CA ASP A 238 -5.80 6.52 1.27
C ASP A 238 -6.73 7.42 2.06
N ILE A 239 -6.22 8.45 2.72
CA ILE A 239 -7.03 9.36 3.54
C ILE A 239 -8.17 9.97 2.69
N PRO A 240 -7.92 10.57 1.51
CA PRO A 240 -8.98 11.04 0.63
C PRO A 240 -9.92 9.94 0.14
N TRP A 241 -9.41 8.72 -0.10
CA TRP A 241 -10.23 7.59 -0.52
C TRP A 241 -11.22 7.17 0.58
N ILE A 242 -10.77 7.02 1.83
CA ILE A 242 -11.61 6.67 2.97
C ILE A 242 -12.71 7.72 3.16
N VAL A 243 -12.32 9.01 3.19
CA VAL A 243 -13.25 10.12 3.45
C VAL A 243 -14.27 10.32 2.33
N ARG A 244 -13.92 10.01 1.07
CA ARG A 244 -14.85 10.14 -0.07
C ARG A 244 -15.76 8.93 -0.24
N ALA A 245 -15.31 7.74 0.14
CA ALA A 245 -16.03 6.51 -0.14
C ALA A 245 -17.23 6.28 0.79
N GLN A 246 -17.22 6.84 2.00
CA GLN A 246 -18.20 6.54 3.04
C GLN A 246 -18.53 7.77 3.92
N GLU A 247 -19.68 7.73 4.58
CA GLU A 247 -20.02 8.66 5.64
C GLU A 247 -19.19 8.33 6.89
N ILE A 248 -18.12 9.07 7.10
CA ILE A 248 -17.22 8.93 8.26
C ILE A 248 -17.74 9.75 9.43
N ASP A 249 -17.88 9.13 10.60
CA ASP A 249 -18.14 9.84 11.86
C ASP A 249 -16.83 10.44 12.40
N PHE A 250 -16.66 11.75 12.18
CA PHE A 250 -15.47 12.46 12.64
C PHE A 250 -15.39 12.63 14.16
N SER A 251 -16.49 12.49 14.91
CA SER A 251 -16.44 12.46 16.37
C SER A 251 -15.78 11.17 16.85
N ALA A 252 -16.15 10.03 16.26
CA ALA A 252 -15.50 8.76 16.51
C ALA A 252 -14.02 8.77 16.08
N VAL A 253 -13.70 9.28 14.88
CA VAL A 253 -12.31 9.43 14.41
C VAL A 253 -11.49 10.29 15.36
N ALA A 254 -12.04 11.40 15.84
CA ALA A 254 -11.35 12.28 16.79
C ALA A 254 -11.00 11.56 18.10
N ALA A 255 -11.96 10.85 18.70
CA ALA A 255 -11.71 10.06 19.90
C ALA A 255 -10.63 8.99 19.66
N LEU A 256 -10.67 8.32 18.51
CA LEU A 256 -9.68 7.32 18.11
C LEU A 256 -8.29 7.93 17.87
N VAL A 257 -8.21 9.11 17.24
CA VAL A 257 -6.93 9.84 17.05
C VAL A 257 -6.31 10.18 18.41
N ALA A 258 -7.10 10.65 19.39
CA ALA A 258 -6.59 10.91 20.72
C ALA A 258 -6.09 9.63 21.41
N ALA A 259 -6.90 8.55 21.38
CA ALA A 259 -6.50 7.27 21.97
C ALA A 259 -5.23 6.69 21.31
N LYS A 260 -5.15 6.73 19.97
CA LYS A 260 -3.99 6.24 19.22
C LYS A 260 -2.74 7.09 19.45
N HIS A 261 -2.87 8.41 19.64
CA HIS A 261 -1.74 9.26 20.02
C HIS A 261 -1.09 8.79 21.33
N ASP A 262 -1.91 8.39 22.30
CA ASP A 262 -1.46 7.80 23.57
C ASP A 262 -0.89 6.39 23.37
N ASP A 263 -1.58 5.52 22.62
CA ASP A 263 -1.14 4.14 22.34
C ASP A 263 0.23 4.10 21.65
N TYR A 264 0.43 4.99 20.67
CA TYR A 264 1.69 5.13 19.95
C TYR A 264 2.77 5.91 20.72
N ARG A 265 2.44 6.40 21.93
CA ARG A 265 3.35 7.18 22.79
C ARG A 265 4.02 8.31 22.04
N CYS A 266 3.24 9.02 21.22
CA CYS A 266 3.78 10.06 20.35
C CYS A 266 4.48 11.16 21.18
N PRO A 267 5.71 11.55 20.82
CA PRO A 267 6.57 12.37 21.69
C PRO A 267 6.18 13.86 21.72
N VAL A 268 5.30 14.29 20.82
CA VAL A 268 4.85 15.68 20.70
C VAL A 268 3.36 15.80 21.04
N PRO A 269 2.89 16.94 21.56
CA PRO A 269 1.47 17.14 21.83
C PRO A 269 0.60 16.94 20.58
N LEU A 270 -0.59 16.38 20.76
CA LEU A 270 -1.52 16.06 19.66
C LEU A 270 -1.77 17.25 18.72
N ALA A 271 -2.01 18.45 19.27
CA ALA A 271 -2.21 19.65 18.47
C ALA A 271 -1.01 19.98 17.57
N ARG A 272 0.22 19.76 18.06
CA ARG A 272 1.45 19.97 17.28
C ARG A 272 1.61 18.89 16.22
N MET A 273 1.29 17.64 16.54
CA MET A 273 1.32 16.55 15.56
C MET A 273 0.33 16.77 14.41
N ILE A 274 -0.90 17.20 14.70
CA ILE A 274 -1.88 17.57 13.66
C ILE A 274 -1.35 18.70 12.78
N ALA A 275 -0.77 19.75 13.37
CA ALA A 275 -0.17 20.84 12.62
C ALA A 275 0.97 20.36 11.71
N VAL A 276 1.80 19.43 12.19
CA VAL A 276 2.86 18.76 11.41
C VAL A 276 2.24 17.96 10.26
N GLY A 277 1.21 17.15 10.50
CA GLY A 277 0.52 16.40 9.46
C GLY A 277 -0.02 17.28 8.33
N MET A 278 -0.67 18.40 8.68
CA MET A 278 -1.20 19.37 7.71
C MET A 278 -0.09 20.01 6.87
N GLN A 279 0.97 20.51 7.52
CA GLN A 279 2.09 21.13 6.82
C GLN A 279 2.85 20.13 5.95
N ARG A 280 3.04 18.89 6.43
CA ARG A 280 3.70 17.81 5.68
C ARG A 280 2.91 17.44 4.42
N ALA A 281 1.60 17.26 4.54
CA ALA A 281 0.73 16.97 3.41
C ALA A 281 0.87 18.05 2.33
N HIS A 282 0.78 19.31 2.73
CA HIS A 282 0.94 20.44 1.81
C HIS A 282 2.27 20.40 1.04
N VAL A 283 3.39 20.17 1.75
CA VAL A 283 4.72 20.06 1.13
C VAL A 283 4.78 18.87 0.16
N CYS A 284 4.32 17.69 0.58
CA CYS A 284 4.40 16.48 -0.25
C CYS A 284 3.59 16.56 -1.54
N TYR A 285 2.45 17.23 -1.53
CA TYR A 285 1.65 17.47 -2.74
C TYR A 285 2.27 18.54 -3.64
N ALA A 286 2.92 19.56 -3.07
CA ALA A 286 3.49 20.68 -3.81
C ALA A 286 4.89 20.39 -4.41
N ASP A 287 5.71 19.58 -3.75
CA ASP A 287 7.10 19.31 -4.16
C ASP A 287 7.25 18.14 -5.15
N GLY A 288 6.13 17.51 -5.54
CA GLY A 288 6.09 16.36 -6.44
C GLY A 288 6.55 15.04 -5.82
N SER A 289 6.95 15.01 -4.53
CA SER A 289 7.36 13.78 -3.85
C SER A 289 6.22 12.77 -3.75
N PHE A 290 4.99 13.24 -3.51
CA PHE A 290 3.80 12.40 -3.56
C PHE A 290 3.62 11.77 -4.94
N THR A 291 3.67 12.58 -6.00
CA THR A 291 3.52 12.13 -7.39
C THR A 291 4.54 11.06 -7.74
N GLY A 292 5.82 11.33 -7.50
CA GLY A 292 6.91 10.40 -7.82
C GLY A 292 6.78 9.06 -7.07
N GLN A 293 6.33 9.08 -5.81
CA GLN A 293 6.09 7.85 -5.05
C GLN A 293 4.84 7.11 -5.54
N MET A 294 3.74 7.82 -5.79
CA MET A 294 2.46 7.20 -6.14
C MET A 294 2.41 6.63 -7.56
N GLN A 295 3.23 7.13 -8.48
CA GLN A 295 3.36 6.56 -9.83
C GLN A 295 3.71 5.06 -9.83
N ARG A 296 4.38 4.57 -8.78
CA ARG A 296 4.72 3.14 -8.60
C ARG A 296 3.52 2.28 -8.23
N PHE A 297 2.50 2.89 -7.62
CA PHE A 297 1.35 2.19 -7.03
C PHE A 297 0.04 2.42 -7.81
N LEU A 298 0.02 3.36 -8.75
CA LEU A 298 -1.15 3.74 -9.52
C LEU A 298 -1.03 3.26 -10.97
N SER A 299 -2.14 2.77 -11.52
CA SER A 299 -2.17 2.43 -12.95
C SER A 299 -2.04 3.69 -13.82
N PRO A 300 -1.45 3.61 -15.04
CA PRO A 300 -1.47 4.69 -16.02
C PRO A 300 -2.87 5.21 -16.29
N ALA A 301 -3.93 4.37 -16.28
CA ALA A 301 -5.30 4.87 -16.44
C ALA A 301 -5.79 5.76 -15.27
N VAL A 302 -5.23 5.60 -14.07
CA VAL A 302 -5.48 6.50 -12.93
C VAL A 302 -4.66 7.78 -13.06
N LEU A 303 -3.40 7.66 -13.51
CA LEU A 303 -2.51 8.80 -13.77
C LEU A 303 -3.03 9.65 -14.94
N ASP A 304 -3.42 9.04 -16.06
CA ASP A 304 -3.90 9.68 -17.29
C ASP A 304 -5.28 10.33 -17.13
N ARG A 305 -6.18 9.76 -16.31
CA ARG A 305 -7.45 10.42 -15.94
C ARG A 305 -7.23 11.70 -15.14
N THR A 306 -6.02 11.89 -14.63
CA THR A 306 -5.57 13.06 -13.90
C THR A 306 -4.76 13.94 -14.85
N HIS A 307 -5.38 14.38 -15.96
CA HIS A 307 -4.76 15.22 -16.99
C HIS A 307 -4.13 16.51 -16.44
N ASP A 308 -4.54 16.93 -15.24
CA ASP A 308 -4.02 18.05 -14.48
C ASP A 308 -3.65 17.57 -13.06
N PHE A 309 -2.45 16.99 -12.95
CA PHE A 309 -1.99 16.37 -11.71
C PHE A 309 -1.78 17.37 -10.58
N ASP A 310 -1.40 18.61 -10.92
CA ASP A 310 -1.22 19.69 -9.93
C ASP A 310 -2.57 20.08 -9.33
N ASN A 311 -3.61 20.31 -10.15
CA ASN A 311 -4.96 20.57 -9.64
C ASN A 311 -5.54 19.38 -8.86
N HIS A 312 -5.15 18.15 -9.20
CA HIS A 312 -5.53 16.97 -8.43
C HIS A 312 -4.85 16.94 -7.06
N CYS A 313 -3.55 17.21 -7.00
CA CYS A 313 -2.79 17.35 -5.77
C CYS A 313 -3.40 18.44 -4.86
N ASP A 314 -3.78 19.59 -5.40
CA ASP A 314 -4.47 20.64 -4.65
C ASP A 314 -5.82 20.17 -4.08
N ALA A 315 -6.61 19.47 -4.90
CA ALA A 315 -7.88 18.91 -4.47
C ALA A 315 -7.72 17.84 -3.38
N LEU A 316 -6.70 17.00 -3.47
CA LEU A 316 -6.36 16.01 -2.44
C LEU A 316 -5.86 16.68 -1.17
N ASN A 317 -4.96 17.67 -1.29
CA ASN A 317 -4.45 18.45 -0.17
C ASN A 317 -5.59 19.12 0.60
N ALA A 318 -6.54 19.74 -0.10
CA ALA A 318 -7.70 20.37 0.51
C ALA A 318 -8.58 19.35 1.28
N ILE A 319 -8.64 18.09 0.86
CA ILE A 319 -9.37 17.03 1.57
C ILE A 319 -8.62 16.62 2.83
N VAL A 320 -7.31 16.38 2.73
CA VAL A 320 -6.48 16.02 3.88
C VAL A 320 -6.49 17.14 4.91
N GLU A 321 -6.36 18.40 4.49
CA GLU A 321 -6.43 19.57 5.37
C GLU A 321 -7.78 19.67 6.08
N ARG A 322 -8.89 19.51 5.35
CA ARG A 322 -10.23 19.45 5.95
C ARG A 322 -10.39 18.26 6.90
N CYS A 323 -9.78 17.11 6.60
CA CYS A 323 -9.81 15.93 7.46
C CYS A 323 -9.18 16.24 8.82
N TYR A 324 -7.95 16.75 8.84
CA TYR A 324 -7.28 17.21 10.07
C TYR A 324 -8.07 18.30 10.79
N GLY A 325 -8.61 19.28 10.06
CA GLY A 325 -9.43 20.35 10.63
C GLY A 325 -10.69 19.85 11.32
N ARG A 326 -11.41 18.87 10.74
CA ARG A 326 -12.59 18.26 11.35
C ARG A 326 -12.25 17.46 12.60
N VAL A 327 -11.11 16.76 12.60
CA VAL A 327 -10.60 16.06 13.80
C VAL A 327 -10.28 17.07 14.90
N ALA A 328 -9.54 18.13 14.60
CA ALA A 328 -9.20 19.19 15.55
C ALA A 328 -10.44 19.87 16.13
N ALA A 329 -11.45 20.15 15.29
CA ALA A 329 -12.72 20.74 15.71
C ALA A 329 -13.51 19.79 16.62
N SER A 330 -13.59 18.51 16.28
CA SER A 330 -14.30 17.50 17.07
C SER A 330 -13.64 17.23 18.42
N LEU A 331 -12.31 17.40 18.50
CA LEU A 331 -11.53 17.36 19.74
C LEU A 331 -11.60 18.67 20.56
N GLY A 332 -12.13 19.76 20.01
CA GLY A 332 -12.14 21.06 20.67
C GLY A 332 -10.76 21.73 20.80
N ILE A 333 -9.80 21.37 19.93
CA ILE A 333 -8.40 21.84 19.99
C ILE A 333 -7.99 22.72 18.81
N SER A 334 -8.94 23.24 18.02
CA SER A 334 -8.67 24.04 16.81
C SER A 334 -7.72 25.21 17.07
N ASP A 335 -7.90 25.96 18.15
CA ASP A 335 -7.05 27.11 18.48
C ASP A 335 -5.61 26.69 18.82
N GLN A 336 -5.46 25.54 19.46
CA GLN A 336 -4.15 24.98 19.83
C GLN A 336 -3.40 24.50 18.57
N VAL A 337 -4.13 23.88 17.63
CA VAL A 337 -3.59 23.47 16.33
C VAL A 337 -3.17 24.70 15.52
N GLU A 338 -3.98 25.74 15.48
CA GLU A 338 -3.66 26.98 14.77
C GLU A 338 -2.44 27.69 15.37
N HIS A 339 -2.34 27.75 16.71
CA HIS A 339 -1.15 28.24 17.38
C HIS A 339 0.10 27.41 17.03
N ALA A 340 -0.03 26.08 17.01
CA ALA A 340 1.05 25.18 16.63
C ALA A 340 1.48 25.35 15.16
N ARG A 341 0.53 25.60 14.23
CA ARG A 341 0.80 25.91 12.82
C ARG A 341 1.61 27.19 12.67
N ARG A 342 1.22 28.27 13.34
CA ARG A 342 1.95 29.56 13.30
C ARG A 342 3.37 29.42 13.84
N ARG A 343 3.53 28.68 14.94
CA ARG A 343 4.84 28.38 15.51
C ARG A 343 5.70 27.56 14.54
N LEU A 344 5.13 26.52 13.93
CA LEU A 344 5.81 25.71 12.92
C LEU A 344 6.26 26.54 11.71
N ALA A 345 5.39 27.40 11.19
CA ALA A 345 5.72 28.31 10.10
C ALA A 345 6.90 29.23 10.45
N THR A 346 6.91 29.77 11.69
CA THR A 346 8.01 30.60 12.19
C THR A 346 9.33 29.82 12.23
N GLU A 347 9.31 28.58 12.74
CA GLU A 347 10.49 27.71 12.84
C GLU A 347 11.03 27.31 11.45
N ILE A 348 10.15 27.11 10.46
CA ILE A 348 10.54 26.84 9.07
C ILE A 348 11.16 28.09 8.44
N SER A 349 10.53 29.27 8.60
CA SER A 349 11.05 30.53 8.05
C SER A 349 12.38 30.94 8.66
N SER A 350 12.63 30.60 9.93
CA SER A 350 13.91 30.86 10.59
C SER A 350 14.99 29.81 10.29
N GLY A 351 14.67 28.78 9.49
CA GLY A 351 15.59 27.68 9.16
C GLY A 351 15.91 26.73 10.32
N LEU A 352 15.14 26.79 11.42
CA LEU A 352 15.31 25.89 12.58
C LEU A 352 14.91 24.45 12.24
N ILE A 353 13.97 24.30 11.30
CA ILE A 353 13.42 23.01 10.85
C ILE A 353 13.32 23.04 9.31
N SER A 354 13.64 21.94 8.63
CA SER A 354 13.46 21.85 7.18
C SER A 354 11.97 21.73 6.83
N ALA A 355 11.53 22.42 5.78
CA ALA A 355 10.17 22.28 5.24
C ALA A 355 9.87 20.83 4.80
N THR A 356 10.89 20.11 4.31
CA THR A 356 10.80 18.69 3.88
C THR A 356 11.20 17.70 4.98
N GLY A 357 11.80 18.20 6.07
CA GLY A 357 12.31 17.42 7.19
C GLY A 357 11.94 18.11 8.49
N MET A 358 10.71 17.87 8.93
CA MET A 358 10.29 18.20 10.30
C MET A 358 11.14 17.40 11.30
N PRO A 359 11.33 17.93 12.52
CA PRO A 359 12.60 17.89 13.23
C PRO A 359 13.19 16.48 13.27
N LYS A 360 14.37 16.30 12.65
CA LYS A 360 15.21 15.15 12.97
C LYS A 360 15.42 15.18 14.48
N ARG A 361 15.15 14.05 15.14
CA ARG A 361 15.47 13.77 16.54
C ARG A 361 16.81 14.42 16.92
N ASN A 362 16.77 15.59 17.54
CA ASN A 362 17.86 16.06 18.37
C ASN A 362 17.58 15.49 19.76
N LEU A 363 17.94 14.22 19.95
CA LEU A 363 18.20 13.67 21.27
C LEU A 363 19.44 14.39 21.81
N VAL A 364 19.24 15.55 22.42
CA VAL A 364 20.17 15.99 23.45
C VAL A 364 19.88 15.10 24.64
N LEU A 365 20.62 13.98 24.73
CA LEU A 365 20.82 13.28 25.98
C LEU A 365 21.56 14.26 26.90
N SER A 366 20.89 14.75 27.93
CA SER A 366 21.50 15.25 29.15
C SER A 366 21.28 14.25 30.26
#